data_AF-A0A0C7N3L3-F1
#
_entry.id   AF-A0A0C7N3L3-F1
#
_cell.length_a   1.000
_cell.length_b   1.000
_cell.length_c   1.000
_cell.angle_alpha   90.00
_cell.angle_beta   90.00
_cell.angle_gamma   90.00
#
_symmetry.space_group_name_H-M   'P 1'
#
loop_
_entity.id
_entity.type
_entity.pdbx_description
1 polymer ?
#
loop_
_entity_poly.entity_id
_entity_poly.type
_entity_poly.pdbx_seq_one_letter_code
_entity_poly.pdbx_strand_id
1 'polypeptide(L)'
;MINEAARDKDNVTSLKSVKPETRTAAATLIATRPASPPFQSLAKNRLLETCKQETELHPCSSLESLESLRHTPEPIEASFLTANGPRKYITNDFSPYGSRSQTQSPVASSRVRHTCTTSFLKPRKQYSGFQISGYKKNHVHVVLQTVDLPVQGCESSCIPHLTGFFTIKGLTEHQPEITTFFEGFAATSNCGFLSADMPSELKDLMAKDSIDMEHWLNFPSFKEMCRDEKTLSSIADGTYVHSEYLEKRYIYMRWKERFLVPDAELDSVEGASYEGFYYIVHDQLTGEVLGFYYHEDAERFQRLELTPVKDMSGGSCGFEFN
;
A
#
# COMPACT_ATOMS: atom_id res chain seq x y z
N MET A 1 73.82 12.44 -29.39
CA MET A 1 72.94 13.32 -28.59
C MET A 1 71.74 12.48 -28.20
N ILE A 2 71.53 11.99 -26.98
CA ILE A 2 72.13 12.20 -25.66
C ILE A 2 72.06 10.84 -24.92
N ASN A 3 73.05 10.62 -24.05
CA ASN A 3 73.46 9.41 -23.30
C ASN A 3 72.43 8.86 -22.28
N GLU A 4 72.41 7.53 -22.01
CA GLU A 4 72.98 6.77 -20.84
C GLU A 4 72.42 7.19 -19.47
N ALA A 5 72.25 6.37 -18.42
CA ALA A 5 72.69 5.04 -17.96
C ALA A 5 71.62 4.56 -16.94
N ALA A 6 71.18 3.31 -16.83
CA ALA A 6 71.85 2.05 -16.47
C ALA A 6 72.33 1.93 -15.01
N ARG A 7 71.82 0.85 -14.37
CA ARG A 7 72.38 -0.01 -13.29
C ARG A 7 72.01 0.29 -11.82
N ASP A 8 71.33 -0.65 -11.15
CA ASP A 8 71.84 -1.86 -10.41
C ASP A 8 72.43 -1.39 -9.04
N LYS A 9 72.22 -2.00 -7.86
CA LYS A 9 71.61 -3.25 -7.40
C LYS A 9 71.73 -3.27 -5.86
N ASP A 10 71.08 -4.25 -5.22
CA ASP A 10 71.43 -4.85 -3.90
C ASP A 10 71.12 -3.97 -2.64
N ASN A 11 70.70 -4.47 -1.47
CA ASN A 11 70.69 -5.83 -0.93
C ASN A 11 69.89 -5.91 0.39
N VAL A 12 69.43 -7.13 0.73
CA VAL A 12 69.54 -7.80 2.05
C VAL A 12 68.55 -7.52 3.22
N THR A 13 67.70 -8.55 3.45
CA THR A 13 67.28 -9.23 4.72
C THR A 13 66.52 -8.43 5.78
N SER A 14 65.58 -8.95 6.59
CA SER A 14 65.43 -10.27 7.24
C SER A 14 63.97 -10.38 7.75
N LEU A 15 63.17 -11.39 7.41
CA LEU A 15 62.88 -12.63 8.16
C LEU A 15 62.63 -12.50 9.69
N LYS A 16 61.37 -12.73 10.11
CA LYS A 16 60.86 -13.68 11.14
C LYS A 16 59.46 -13.19 11.60
N SER A 17 58.33 -13.84 11.31
CA SER A 17 57.86 -15.22 11.52
C SER A 17 57.44 -15.55 12.97
N VAL A 18 56.11 -15.68 13.16
CA VAL A 18 55.39 -16.79 13.85
C VAL A 18 55.56 -16.86 15.39
N LYS A 19 54.52 -16.97 16.24
CA LYS A 19 53.57 -18.11 16.35
C LYS A 19 52.40 -17.79 17.32
N PRO A 20 51.26 -18.51 17.22
CA PRO A 20 50.07 -18.41 18.07
C PRO A 20 50.05 -19.47 19.18
N GLU A 21 49.08 -19.40 20.10
CA GLU A 21 48.58 -20.50 20.97
C GLU A 21 47.50 -19.93 21.92
N THR A 22 46.56 -20.62 22.57
CA THR A 22 45.71 -21.82 22.35
C THR A 22 44.67 -21.78 23.50
N ARG A 23 43.49 -22.35 23.26
CA ARG A 23 42.39 -22.64 24.21
C ARG A 23 42.85 -23.13 25.60
N THR A 24 42.07 -22.83 26.64
CA THR A 24 41.78 -23.78 27.73
C THR A 24 40.38 -23.54 28.29
N ALA A 25 39.63 -24.64 28.44
CA ALA A 25 38.32 -24.72 29.06
C ALA A 25 38.47 -24.94 30.58
N ALA A 26 37.50 -24.48 31.37
CA ALA A 26 37.29 -24.94 32.73
C ALA A 26 35.78 -25.15 32.97
N ALA A 27 35.44 -26.36 33.42
CA ALA A 27 34.13 -26.79 33.87
C ALA A 27 34.20 -27.13 35.37
N THR A 28 33.17 -26.79 36.17
CA THR A 28 32.73 -27.41 37.45
C THR A 28 31.43 -26.66 37.85
N LEU A 29 30.20 -27.19 37.73
CA LEU A 29 29.43 -28.19 38.50
C LEU A 29 28.84 -27.74 39.87
N ILE A 30 27.49 -27.73 39.91
CA ILE A 30 26.54 -28.25 40.94
C ILE A 30 25.81 -27.29 41.92
N ALA A 31 24.48 -27.20 41.64
CA ALA A 31 23.27 -27.25 42.49
C ALA A 31 22.91 -26.14 43.51
N THR A 32 21.66 -25.63 43.42
CA THR A 32 20.51 -26.18 44.19
C THR A 32 19.17 -25.51 43.82
N ARG A 33 18.11 -26.33 43.92
CA ARG A 33 16.67 -26.08 43.72
C ARG A 33 16.04 -25.46 45.01
N PRO A 34 14.89 -24.77 44.94
CA PRO A 34 13.67 -25.32 45.58
C PRO A 34 12.42 -25.12 44.67
N ALA A 35 11.66 -26.17 44.34
CA ALA A 35 10.56 -26.77 45.12
C ALA A 35 9.21 -26.08 44.84
N SER A 36 8.39 -26.75 44.02
CA SER A 36 6.94 -26.61 43.91
C SER A 36 6.24 -27.03 45.22
N PRO A 37 5.06 -26.46 45.53
CA PRO A 37 3.79 -27.22 45.45
C PRO A 37 2.54 -26.33 45.22
N PRO A 38 1.28 -26.83 45.31
CA PRO A 38 0.70 -28.04 44.73
C PRO A 38 -0.49 -27.72 43.79
N PHE A 39 -0.92 -28.76 43.05
CA PHE A 39 -2.14 -28.81 42.24
C PHE A 39 -3.42 -28.49 43.05
N GLN A 40 -4.28 -27.64 42.49
CA GLN A 40 -5.74 -27.78 42.57
C GLN A 40 -6.37 -27.52 41.21
N SER A 41 -7.25 -28.44 40.81
CA SER A 41 -8.02 -28.43 39.58
C SER A 41 -9.15 -27.39 39.61
N LEU A 42 -9.64 -27.00 38.43
CA LEU A 42 -10.74 -26.05 38.09
C LEU A 42 -10.13 -24.80 37.42
N ALA A 43 -10.37 -24.44 36.16
CA ALA A 43 -11.57 -24.61 35.36
C ALA A 43 -11.22 -24.92 33.89
N LYS A 44 -12.10 -25.72 33.29
CA LYS A 44 -12.08 -26.16 31.90
C LYS A 44 -12.14 -24.99 30.93
N ASN A 45 -11.41 -25.16 29.84
CA ASN A 45 -11.56 -24.52 28.52
C ASN A 45 -12.95 -23.91 28.31
N ARG A 46 -13.00 -22.60 28.11
CA ARG A 46 -14.21 -21.88 27.72
C ARG A 46 -13.93 -20.98 26.53
N LEU A 47 -13.62 -21.60 25.39
CA LEU A 47 -13.84 -21.05 24.04
C LEU A 47 -13.63 -22.11 22.94
N LEU A 48 -14.01 -23.35 23.23
CA LEU A 48 -14.11 -24.43 22.24
C LEU A 48 -15.28 -25.34 22.62
N GLU A 49 -16.44 -24.72 22.84
CA GLU A 49 -17.71 -25.44 23.04
C GLU A 49 -18.91 -24.55 22.64
N THR A 50 -18.92 -24.11 21.37
CA THR A 50 -20.13 -23.70 20.65
C THR A 50 -19.91 -23.81 19.14
N CYS A 51 -19.47 -24.98 18.69
CA CYS A 51 -19.73 -25.45 17.34
C CYS A 51 -20.50 -26.76 17.47
N LYS A 52 -21.81 -26.63 17.72
CA LYS A 52 -22.88 -27.63 17.55
C LYS A 52 -24.18 -27.08 18.17
N GLN A 53 -24.78 -26.10 17.50
CA GLN A 53 -26.24 -25.93 17.54
C GLN A 53 -26.68 -25.09 16.33
N GLU A 54 -27.23 -25.83 15.36
CA GLU A 54 -28.41 -25.48 14.56
C GLU A 54 -28.48 -24.07 13.95
N THR A 55 -28.24 -24.03 12.64
CA THR A 55 -29.11 -23.41 11.63
C THR A 55 -30.36 -22.69 12.14
N GLU A 56 -30.20 -21.43 12.52
CA GLU A 56 -31.29 -20.46 12.58
C GLU A 56 -30.74 -19.15 11.98
N LEU A 57 -30.77 -19.08 10.65
CA LEU A 57 -30.67 -17.82 9.93
C LEU A 57 -31.79 -16.92 10.46
N HIS A 58 -31.47 -15.75 11.01
CA HIS A 58 -32.50 -14.75 11.29
C HIS A 58 -33.27 -14.45 10.00
N PRO A 59 -34.57 -14.79 9.90
CA PRO A 59 -35.35 -14.41 8.74
C PRO A 59 -35.66 -12.93 8.90
N CYS A 60 -34.92 -12.08 8.20
CA CYS A 60 -35.41 -10.74 7.88
C CYS A 60 -36.68 -10.92 7.06
N SER A 61 -37.84 -10.74 7.70
CA SER A 61 -39.13 -10.72 7.03
C SER A 61 -39.30 -9.42 6.25
N SER A 62 -38.50 -9.24 5.20
CA SER A 62 -38.81 -8.32 4.11
C SER A 62 -39.41 -9.17 2.99
N LEU A 63 -40.72 -9.42 3.08
CA LEU A 63 -41.46 -10.14 2.05
C LEU A 63 -41.67 -9.32 0.76
N GLU A 64 -41.23 -8.06 0.71
CA GLU A 64 -41.53 -7.17 -0.42
C GLU A 64 -40.50 -7.21 -1.56
N SER A 65 -39.36 -7.91 -1.42
CA SER A 65 -38.27 -7.79 -2.41
C SER A 65 -38.00 -9.03 -3.28
N LEU A 66 -38.71 -10.15 -3.09
CA LEU A 66 -38.45 -11.40 -3.84
C LEU A 66 -39.46 -11.72 -4.94
N GLU A 67 -40.64 -11.09 -4.98
CA GLU A 67 -41.60 -11.31 -6.08
C GLU A 67 -41.13 -10.71 -7.41
N SER A 68 -40.34 -9.63 -7.37
CA SER A 68 -39.87 -8.91 -8.56
C SER A 68 -38.84 -9.67 -9.41
N LEU A 69 -38.29 -10.79 -8.92
CA LEU A 69 -37.26 -11.57 -9.62
C LEU A 69 -37.81 -12.82 -10.33
N ARG A 70 -39.12 -13.10 -10.25
CA ARG A 70 -39.72 -14.32 -10.83
C ARG A 70 -40.14 -14.21 -12.29
N HIS A 71 -39.92 -13.06 -12.94
CA HIS A 71 -40.26 -12.87 -14.34
C HIS A 71 -39.02 -12.69 -15.20
N THR A 72 -38.54 -13.79 -15.78
CA THR A 72 -37.83 -13.78 -17.06
C THR A 72 -38.83 -13.37 -18.15
N PRO A 73 -38.65 -12.21 -18.82
CA PRO A 73 -39.49 -11.89 -19.97
C PRO A 73 -38.96 -12.68 -21.18
N GLU A 74 -39.81 -13.55 -21.73
CA GLU A 74 -39.62 -14.00 -23.11
C GLU A 74 -39.73 -12.80 -24.07
N PRO A 75 -39.04 -12.83 -25.23
CA PRO A 75 -39.02 -11.71 -26.14
C PRO A 75 -40.34 -11.66 -26.90
N ILE A 76 -41.23 -10.74 -26.53
CA ILE A 76 -42.43 -10.42 -27.30
C ILE A 76 -42.28 -9.00 -27.87
N GLU A 77 -42.55 -8.94 -29.16
CA GLU A 77 -42.46 -7.82 -30.07
C GLU A 77 -43.12 -6.53 -29.56
N ALA A 78 -42.57 -5.42 -30.03
CA ALA A 78 -42.93 -4.05 -29.69
C ALA A 78 -44.45 -3.79 -29.73
N SER A 79 -45.04 -3.57 -28.55
CA SER A 79 -46.36 -2.97 -28.40
C SER A 79 -46.33 -1.99 -27.23
N PHE A 80 -45.99 -0.74 -27.55
CA PHE A 80 -46.15 0.37 -26.64
C PHE A 80 -47.65 0.63 -26.42
N LEU A 81 -48.01 0.87 -25.15
CA LEU A 81 -49.24 1.42 -24.58
C LEU A 81 -50.08 0.44 -23.73
N THR A 82 -50.33 0.89 -22.48
CA THR A 82 -51.27 0.38 -21.44
C THR A 82 -50.75 -0.62 -20.39
N ALA A 83 -49.73 -0.24 -19.61
CA ALA A 83 -49.53 -0.80 -18.27
C ALA A 83 -50.47 -0.11 -17.26
N ASN A 84 -51.64 -0.71 -16.99
CA ASN A 84 -52.70 -0.20 -16.10
C ASN A 84 -52.44 -0.46 -14.59
N GLY A 85 -51.22 -0.18 -14.10
CA GLY A 85 -50.92 -0.17 -12.66
C GLY A 85 -50.70 1.27 -12.16
N PRO A 86 -51.15 1.65 -10.94
CA PRO A 86 -50.86 2.98 -10.41
C PRO A 86 -49.35 3.11 -10.24
N ARG A 87 -48.76 4.09 -10.94
CA ARG A 87 -47.33 4.44 -10.84
C ARG A 87 -47.05 5.13 -9.49
N LYS A 88 -47.19 4.38 -8.39
CA LYS A 88 -47.17 4.86 -6.99
C LYS A 88 -46.02 5.84 -6.69
N TYR A 89 -44.80 5.49 -7.11
CA TYR A 89 -43.60 6.30 -6.83
C TYR A 89 -43.49 7.55 -7.70
N ILE A 90 -44.24 7.62 -8.81
CA ILE A 90 -44.32 8.82 -9.66
C ILE A 90 -45.44 9.73 -9.18
N THR A 91 -46.60 9.16 -8.82
CA THR A 91 -47.77 9.96 -8.39
C THR A 91 -47.62 10.52 -6.99
N ASN A 92 -46.83 9.88 -6.13
CA ASN A 92 -46.64 10.28 -4.73
C ASN A 92 -45.29 10.99 -4.50
N ASP A 93 -44.65 11.47 -5.56
CA ASP A 93 -43.42 12.23 -5.45
C ASP A 93 -43.74 13.72 -5.23
N PHE A 94 -43.56 14.17 -3.99
CA PHE A 94 -43.72 15.57 -3.59
C PHE A 94 -42.38 16.26 -3.35
N SER A 95 -41.28 15.66 -3.84
CA SER A 95 -39.95 16.24 -3.70
C SER A 95 -39.89 17.60 -4.43
N PRO A 96 -39.26 18.62 -3.84
CA PRO A 96 -39.19 19.94 -4.46
C PRO A 96 -38.18 19.94 -5.60
N TYR A 97 -38.59 19.53 -6.79
CA TYR A 97 -37.81 19.68 -8.02
C TYR A 97 -37.83 21.15 -8.47
N GLY A 98 -36.96 21.97 -7.89
CA GLY A 98 -36.89 23.39 -8.22
C GLY A 98 -36.26 23.65 -9.59
N SER A 99 -37.02 24.23 -10.53
CA SER A 99 -36.47 24.88 -11.75
C SER A 99 -36.28 26.39 -11.58
N ARG A 100 -36.51 26.91 -10.37
CA ARG A 100 -36.55 28.35 -10.12
C ARG A 100 -35.28 28.79 -9.43
N SER A 101 -34.58 29.74 -10.06
CA SER A 101 -33.42 30.45 -9.55
C SER A 101 -33.66 30.81 -8.08
N GLN A 102 -33.06 30.04 -7.17
CA GLN A 102 -33.20 30.29 -5.75
C GLN A 102 -32.62 31.67 -5.48
N THR A 103 -33.46 32.53 -4.93
CA THR A 103 -33.09 33.79 -4.30
C THR A 103 -31.94 33.54 -3.34
N GLN A 104 -30.74 34.00 -3.71
CA GLN A 104 -29.53 34.26 -2.89
C GLN A 104 -29.55 33.69 -1.45
N SER A 105 -29.71 32.38 -1.30
CA SER A 105 -28.89 31.63 -0.36
C SER A 105 -27.47 31.64 -0.93
N PRO A 106 -26.39 31.74 -0.14
CA PRO A 106 -25.06 31.60 -0.69
C PRO A 106 -25.08 30.28 -1.44
N VAL A 107 -24.86 30.35 -2.76
CA VAL A 107 -24.83 29.20 -3.68
C VAL A 107 -24.22 28.08 -2.87
N ALA A 108 -25.03 27.10 -2.46
CA ALA A 108 -24.53 25.95 -1.71
C ALA A 108 -23.39 25.48 -2.58
N SER A 109 -22.17 25.73 -2.10
CA SER A 109 -20.98 25.65 -2.92
C SER A 109 -21.09 24.31 -3.58
N SER A 110 -21.18 24.28 -4.92
CA SER A 110 -20.99 23.05 -5.66
C SER A 110 -19.75 22.46 -5.04
N ARG A 111 -19.91 21.42 -4.19
CA ARG A 111 -18.84 20.95 -3.31
C ARG A 111 -17.71 20.61 -4.27
N VAL A 112 -16.70 21.48 -4.33
CA VAL A 112 -15.54 21.24 -5.17
C VAL A 112 -15.04 19.91 -4.65
N ARG A 113 -15.08 18.86 -5.46
CA ARG A 113 -14.58 17.56 -5.02
C ARG A 113 -13.08 17.74 -4.86
N HIS A 114 -12.68 17.88 -3.62
CA HIS A 114 -11.32 18.12 -3.20
C HIS A 114 -10.43 16.89 -3.39
N THR A 115 -11.06 15.72 -3.53
CA THR A 115 -10.42 14.44 -3.76
C THR A 115 -11.07 13.70 -4.93
N CYS A 116 -10.34 12.78 -5.55
CA CYS A 116 -10.84 11.95 -6.64
C CYS A 116 -10.29 10.53 -6.59
N THR A 117 -10.87 9.66 -7.43
CA THR A 117 -10.42 8.29 -7.70
C THR A 117 -10.12 8.13 -9.18
N THR A 118 -9.29 7.16 -9.55
CA THR A 118 -9.04 6.79 -10.96
C THR A 118 -9.72 5.46 -11.30
N SER A 119 -9.56 5.00 -12.55
CA SER A 119 -10.10 3.72 -13.01
C SER A 119 -9.56 2.53 -12.21
N PHE A 120 -8.27 2.60 -11.85
CA PHE A 120 -7.54 1.56 -11.12
C PHE A 120 -7.28 1.95 -9.66
N LEU A 121 -7.04 3.21 -9.32
CA LEU A 121 -6.97 3.65 -7.93
C LEU A 121 -8.36 4.04 -7.43
N LYS A 122 -9.09 3.05 -6.91
CA LYS A 122 -10.41 3.23 -6.31
C LYS A 122 -10.64 2.25 -5.16
N PRO A 123 -11.55 2.55 -4.22
CA PRO A 123 -11.89 1.64 -3.14
C PRO A 123 -12.20 0.24 -3.64
N ARG A 124 -11.75 -0.76 -2.88
CA ARG A 124 -11.92 -2.19 -3.12
C ARG A 124 -11.16 -2.75 -4.33
N LYS A 125 -10.38 -1.94 -5.04
CA LYS A 125 -9.57 -2.48 -6.14
C LYS A 125 -8.50 -3.41 -5.58
N GLN A 126 -8.33 -4.55 -6.24
CA GLN A 126 -7.38 -5.57 -5.85
C GLN A 126 -6.25 -5.69 -6.85
N TYR A 127 -5.07 -6.03 -6.32
CA TYR A 127 -3.86 -6.26 -7.08
C TYR A 127 -3.19 -7.54 -6.62
N SER A 128 -2.53 -8.22 -7.54
CA SER A 128 -1.77 -9.44 -7.25
C SER A 128 -0.46 -9.42 -8.01
N GLY A 129 0.56 -9.98 -7.40
CA GLY A 129 1.87 -10.11 -8.04
C GLY A 129 2.92 -10.58 -7.05
N PHE A 130 4.09 -9.96 -7.09
CA PHE A 130 5.26 -10.48 -6.39
C PHE A 130 6.16 -9.40 -5.81
N GLN A 131 6.75 -9.72 -4.65
CA GLN A 131 7.93 -9.05 -4.13
C GLN A 131 9.15 -9.93 -4.37
N ILE A 132 10.24 -9.34 -4.88
CA ILE A 132 11.44 -10.02 -5.31
C ILE A 132 12.64 -9.43 -4.57
N SER A 133 13.32 -10.24 -3.77
CA SER A 133 14.52 -9.87 -3.00
C SER A 133 15.63 -10.86 -3.33
N GLY A 134 16.66 -10.43 -4.06
CA GLY A 134 17.68 -11.31 -4.60
C GLY A 134 17.10 -12.47 -5.41
N TYR A 135 17.20 -13.70 -4.86
CA TYR A 135 16.67 -14.93 -5.46
C TYR A 135 15.29 -15.34 -4.93
N LYS A 136 14.78 -14.68 -3.87
CA LYS A 136 13.48 -14.98 -3.28
C LYS A 136 12.38 -14.23 -4.01
N LYS A 137 11.27 -14.91 -4.26
CA LYS A 137 10.08 -14.36 -4.90
C LYS A 137 8.85 -14.74 -4.08
N ASN A 138 8.24 -13.74 -3.47
CA ASN A 138 7.11 -13.88 -2.56
C ASN A 138 5.83 -13.39 -3.24
N HIS A 139 4.73 -14.13 -3.07
CA HIS A 139 3.46 -13.72 -3.62
C HIS A 139 2.86 -12.59 -2.78
N VAL A 140 2.37 -11.55 -3.45
CA VAL A 140 1.77 -10.37 -2.81
C VAL A 140 0.36 -10.18 -3.34
N HIS A 141 -0.56 -9.84 -2.43
CA HIS A 141 -1.92 -9.41 -2.72
C HIS A 141 -2.19 -8.10 -2.00
N VAL A 142 -2.80 -7.15 -2.69
CA VAL A 142 -3.11 -5.82 -2.16
C VAL A 142 -4.58 -5.51 -2.39
N VAL A 143 -5.25 -4.98 -1.37
CA VAL A 143 -6.63 -4.50 -1.45
C VAL A 143 -6.71 -3.06 -0.99
N LEU A 144 -7.08 -2.15 -1.89
CA LEU A 144 -7.31 -0.75 -1.55
C LEU A 144 -8.60 -0.61 -0.73
N GLN A 145 -8.55 0.11 0.37
CA GLN A 145 -9.71 0.38 1.24
C GLN A 145 -10.32 1.75 0.92
N THR A 146 -9.56 2.82 1.13
CA THR A 146 -9.95 4.19 0.75
C THR A 146 -9.03 4.72 -0.34
N VAL A 147 -9.56 5.57 -1.21
CA VAL A 147 -8.77 6.32 -2.20
C VAL A 147 -9.39 7.69 -2.35
N ASP A 148 -8.62 8.70 -1.97
CA ASP A 148 -8.98 10.10 -1.91
C ASP A 148 -7.79 10.93 -2.41
N LEU A 149 -7.50 10.84 -3.71
CA LEU A 149 -6.37 11.52 -4.33
C LEU A 149 -6.63 13.02 -4.36
N PRO A 150 -5.75 13.88 -3.80
CA PRO A 150 -6.01 15.31 -3.73
C PRO A 150 -6.01 15.94 -5.13
N VAL A 151 -6.99 16.80 -5.36
CA VAL A 151 -7.05 17.70 -6.51
C VAL A 151 -6.36 19.02 -6.14
N GLN A 152 -5.72 19.68 -7.09
CA GLN A 152 -4.93 20.89 -6.87
C GLN A 152 -5.62 21.90 -5.95
N GLY A 153 -4.86 22.42 -4.98
CA GLY A 153 -5.33 23.44 -4.04
C GLY A 153 -6.09 22.91 -2.82
N CYS A 154 -6.23 21.58 -2.65
CA CYS A 154 -6.85 20.98 -1.46
C CYS A 154 -6.04 19.84 -0.83
N GLU A 155 -4.72 19.97 -0.84
CA GLU A 155 -3.83 18.95 -0.27
C GLU A 155 -3.77 19.13 1.26
N SER A 156 -4.32 18.16 1.99
CA SER A 156 -4.09 18.06 3.44
C SER A 156 -2.89 17.16 3.66
N SER A 157 -1.74 17.75 3.98
CA SER A 157 -0.43 17.09 4.01
C SER A 157 -0.31 15.88 4.95
N CYS A 158 -1.26 15.69 5.87
CA CYS A 158 -1.24 14.63 6.88
C CYS A 158 -2.29 13.53 6.66
N ILE A 159 -3.18 13.65 5.66
CA ILE A 159 -4.23 12.67 5.40
C ILE A 159 -3.74 11.71 4.30
N PRO A 160 -3.78 10.39 4.51
CA PRO A 160 -3.37 9.44 3.48
C PRO A 160 -4.26 9.55 2.25
N HIS A 161 -3.64 9.63 1.07
CA HIS A 161 -4.36 9.73 -0.21
C HIS A 161 -4.98 8.38 -0.61
N LEU A 162 -4.45 7.28 -0.08
CA LEU A 162 -5.06 5.97 -0.17
C LEU A 162 -4.65 5.13 1.04
N THR A 163 -5.46 4.12 1.33
CA THR A 163 -5.16 3.12 2.35
C THR A 163 -5.45 1.73 1.82
N GLY A 164 -4.86 0.70 2.42
CA GLY A 164 -5.11 -0.66 1.99
C GLY A 164 -4.55 -1.71 2.92
N PHE A 165 -4.81 -2.97 2.56
CA PHE A 165 -4.12 -4.11 3.13
C PHE A 165 -3.09 -4.63 2.15
N PHE A 166 -1.89 -4.91 2.67
CA PHE A 166 -0.80 -5.53 1.95
C PHE A 166 -0.56 -6.91 2.57
N THR A 167 -0.75 -7.96 1.76
CA THR A 167 -0.62 -9.35 2.20
C THR A 167 0.51 -10.01 1.43
N ILE A 168 1.51 -10.51 2.14
CA ILE A 168 2.66 -11.23 1.57
C ILE A 168 2.70 -12.67 2.07
N LYS A 169 2.96 -13.62 1.15
CA LYS A 169 3.03 -15.05 1.45
C LYS A 169 4.44 -15.62 1.28
N GLY A 170 4.79 -16.54 2.18
CA GLY A 170 6.05 -17.28 2.16
C GLY A 170 7.27 -16.45 2.55
N LEU A 171 7.09 -15.34 3.28
CA LEU A 171 8.20 -14.49 3.72
C LEU A 171 9.02 -15.19 4.83
N THR A 172 8.32 -15.85 5.75
CA THR A 172 8.93 -16.60 6.87
C THR A 172 8.34 -18.01 6.92
N GLU A 173 9.07 -18.96 7.53
CA GLU A 173 8.58 -20.34 7.69
C GLU A 173 7.51 -20.44 8.78
N HIS A 174 7.61 -19.60 9.81
CA HIS A 174 6.72 -19.61 10.98
C HIS A 174 5.39 -18.91 10.70
N GLN A 175 5.39 -17.88 9.85
CA GLN A 175 4.20 -17.14 9.47
C GLN A 175 4.02 -17.17 7.95
N PRO A 176 3.20 -18.11 7.43
CA PRO A 176 3.09 -18.34 5.99
C PRO A 176 2.45 -17.16 5.24
N GLU A 177 1.70 -16.33 5.94
CA GLU A 177 1.00 -15.16 5.42
C GLU A 177 1.03 -14.04 6.45
N ILE A 178 1.53 -12.89 6.03
CA ILE A 178 1.62 -11.66 6.84
C ILE A 178 0.76 -10.62 6.14
N THR A 179 -0.15 -10.00 6.88
CA THR A 179 -0.97 -8.90 6.38
C THR A 179 -0.74 -7.67 7.22
N THR A 180 -0.49 -6.55 6.57
CA THR A 180 -0.32 -5.23 7.19
C THR A 180 -1.33 -4.25 6.63
N PHE A 181 -1.71 -3.27 7.45
CA PHE A 181 -2.37 -2.06 6.97
C PHE A 181 -1.32 -1.07 6.49
N PHE A 182 -1.56 -0.42 5.35
CA PHE A 182 -0.67 0.60 4.82
C PHE A 182 -1.41 1.88 4.43
N GLU A 183 -0.66 2.97 4.47
CA GLU A 183 -1.06 4.29 4.01
C GLU A 183 -0.20 4.70 2.81
N GLY A 184 -0.82 5.36 1.83
CA GLY A 184 -0.17 5.81 0.61
C GLY A 184 -0.32 7.31 0.40
N PHE A 185 0.79 7.95 0.04
CA PHE A 185 0.86 9.37 -0.26
C PHE A 185 1.38 9.55 -1.69
N ALA A 186 0.60 10.22 -2.52
CA ALA A 186 0.99 10.54 -3.89
C ALA A 186 1.95 11.74 -3.92
N ALA A 187 2.89 11.72 -4.85
CA ALA A 187 3.73 12.88 -5.13
C ALA A 187 2.88 13.96 -5.80
N THR A 188 2.85 15.15 -5.21
CA THR A 188 2.02 16.30 -5.60
C THR A 188 2.84 17.59 -5.51
N SER A 189 2.18 18.75 -5.58
CA SER A 189 2.83 20.04 -5.35
C SER A 189 3.36 20.21 -3.93
N ASN A 190 2.67 19.68 -2.91
CA ASN A 190 3.08 19.84 -1.50
C ASN A 190 3.79 18.61 -0.93
N CYS A 191 3.88 17.54 -1.72
CA CYS A 191 4.54 16.28 -1.38
C CYS A 191 5.49 15.93 -2.53
N GLY A 192 6.69 16.48 -2.49
CA GLY A 192 7.65 16.39 -3.60
C GLY A 192 8.27 14.99 -3.78
N PHE A 193 9.23 14.91 -4.71
CA PHE A 193 9.99 13.69 -4.94
C PHE A 193 11.11 13.48 -3.93
N LEU A 194 11.72 14.56 -3.44
CA LEU A 194 12.78 14.51 -2.44
C LEU A 194 12.19 14.52 -1.04
N SER A 195 12.88 13.85 -0.12
CA SER A 195 12.45 13.83 1.28
C SER A 195 12.50 15.23 1.91
N ALA A 196 13.40 16.11 1.48
CA ALA A 196 13.42 17.51 1.92
C ALA A 196 12.13 18.29 1.59
N ASP A 197 11.39 17.88 0.55
CA ASP A 197 10.13 18.50 0.12
C ASP A 197 8.90 17.87 0.78
N MET A 198 9.09 16.82 1.59
CA MET A 198 8.00 16.13 2.29
C MET A 198 7.56 16.89 3.54
N PRO A 199 6.26 16.86 3.88
CA PRO A 199 5.77 17.36 5.15
C PRO A 199 6.47 16.71 6.35
N SER A 200 6.75 17.49 7.39
CA SER A 200 7.48 17.01 8.59
C SER A 200 6.72 15.93 9.36
N GLU A 201 5.40 15.89 9.21
CA GLU A 201 4.52 14.88 9.79
C GLU A 201 4.73 13.49 9.18
N LEU A 202 5.26 13.41 7.95
CA LEU A 202 5.49 12.16 7.20
C LEU A 202 6.95 11.69 7.29
N LYS A 203 7.56 11.84 8.46
CA LYS A 203 8.99 11.58 8.68
C LYS A 203 9.41 10.14 8.39
N ASP A 204 8.52 9.18 8.62
CA ASP A 204 8.77 7.75 8.39
C ASP A 204 8.68 7.34 6.91
N LEU A 205 8.25 8.27 6.06
CA LEU A 205 8.33 8.16 4.61
C LEU A 205 9.57 8.88 4.05
N MET A 206 10.46 9.42 4.89
CA MET A 206 11.65 10.17 4.46
C MET A 206 12.92 9.30 4.48
N ALA A 207 13.77 9.53 3.50
CA ALA A 207 15.15 9.04 3.41
C ALA A 207 16.11 10.24 3.25
N LYS A 208 17.30 10.00 2.69
CA LYS A 208 18.16 11.08 2.19
C LYS A 208 17.78 11.38 0.74
N ASP A 209 17.85 12.64 0.32
CA ASP A 209 17.53 13.04 -1.06
C ASP A 209 18.35 12.29 -2.12
N SER A 210 19.60 11.91 -1.79
CA SER A 210 20.43 11.07 -2.66
C SER A 210 19.87 9.66 -2.85
N ILE A 211 19.27 9.11 -1.79
CA ILE A 211 18.60 7.80 -1.81
C ILE A 211 17.26 7.91 -2.54
N ASP A 212 16.49 8.99 -2.34
CA ASP A 212 15.26 9.25 -3.09
C ASP A 212 15.55 9.25 -4.59
N MET A 213 16.56 10.01 -5.03
CA MET A 213 16.95 10.05 -6.44
C MET A 213 17.43 8.71 -6.96
N GLU A 214 18.22 7.97 -6.19
CA GLU A 214 18.66 6.62 -6.55
C GLU A 214 17.46 5.69 -6.79
N HIS A 215 16.44 5.74 -5.93
CA HIS A 215 15.24 4.90 -6.08
C HIS A 215 14.35 5.37 -7.24
N TRP A 216 14.07 6.67 -7.34
CA TRP A 216 13.22 7.19 -8.41
C TRP A 216 13.81 6.94 -9.80
N LEU A 217 15.12 7.09 -9.98
CA LEU A 217 15.80 6.81 -11.24
C LEU A 217 15.81 5.32 -11.62
N ASN A 218 15.42 4.40 -10.74
CA ASN A 218 15.22 3.01 -11.13
C ASN A 218 13.92 2.78 -11.91
N PHE A 219 12.96 3.70 -11.84
CA PHE A 219 11.73 3.60 -12.65
C PHE A 219 11.97 4.12 -14.08
N PRO A 220 11.64 3.33 -15.12
CA PRO A 220 11.75 3.79 -16.51
C PRO A 220 10.93 5.05 -16.81
N SER A 221 9.72 5.15 -16.23
CA SER A 221 8.86 6.32 -16.39
C SER A 221 9.47 7.60 -15.82
N PHE A 222 10.15 7.48 -14.67
CA PHE A 222 10.82 8.61 -14.03
C PHE A 222 12.06 9.03 -14.81
N LYS A 223 12.85 8.06 -15.30
CA LYS A 223 13.98 8.32 -16.22
C LYS A 223 13.54 9.08 -17.47
N GLU A 224 12.41 8.71 -18.07
CA GLU A 224 11.89 9.41 -19.25
C GLU A 224 11.45 10.84 -18.90
N MET A 225 10.80 11.04 -17.75
CA MET A 225 10.45 12.38 -17.25
C MET A 225 11.70 13.24 -17.02
N CYS A 226 12.77 12.65 -16.51
CA CYS A 226 14.06 13.30 -16.27
C CYS A 226 14.99 13.37 -17.49
N ARG A 227 14.51 13.00 -18.69
CA ARG A 227 15.30 13.09 -19.92
C ARG A 227 15.65 14.54 -20.28
N ASP A 228 14.78 15.48 -19.91
CA ASP A 228 15.08 16.91 -19.96
C ASP A 228 15.98 17.29 -18.77
N GLU A 229 17.19 17.75 -19.07
CA GLU A 229 18.19 18.10 -18.04
C GLU A 229 17.67 19.18 -17.08
N LYS A 230 16.81 20.11 -17.54
CA LYS A 230 16.23 21.13 -16.66
C LYS A 230 15.26 20.53 -15.64
N THR A 231 14.49 19.53 -16.06
CA THR A 231 13.60 18.80 -15.15
C THR A 231 14.41 18.02 -14.13
N LEU A 232 15.46 17.31 -14.56
CA LEU A 232 16.33 16.58 -13.62
C LEU A 232 17.05 17.52 -12.63
N SER A 233 17.60 18.64 -13.11
CA SER A 233 18.29 19.60 -12.24
C SER A 233 17.34 20.26 -11.25
N SER A 234 16.14 20.68 -11.69
CA SER A 234 15.15 21.28 -10.79
C SER A 234 14.66 20.31 -9.72
N ILE A 235 14.53 19.02 -10.03
CA ILE A 235 14.22 17.99 -9.02
C ILE A 235 15.37 17.87 -8.04
N ALA A 236 16.61 17.74 -8.51
CA ALA A 236 17.79 17.60 -7.66
C ALA A 236 18.03 18.81 -6.75
N ASP A 237 17.63 20.00 -7.21
CA ASP A 237 17.74 21.26 -6.46
C ASP A 237 16.52 21.52 -5.53
N GLY A 238 15.52 20.65 -5.51
CA GLY A 238 14.30 20.82 -4.70
C GLY A 238 13.38 21.96 -5.17
N THR A 239 13.54 22.42 -6.41
CA THR A 239 12.74 23.53 -6.98
C THR A 239 11.61 23.05 -7.90
N TYR A 240 11.58 21.75 -8.21
CA TYR A 240 10.58 21.15 -9.07
C TYR A 240 9.23 20.99 -8.36
N VAL A 241 8.16 21.51 -8.98
CA VAL A 241 6.78 21.35 -8.49
C VAL A 241 6.07 20.33 -9.36
N HIS A 242 5.64 19.21 -8.76
CA HIS A 242 4.91 18.16 -9.48
C HIS A 242 3.41 18.47 -9.58
N SER A 243 3.05 19.45 -10.42
CA SER A 243 1.65 19.80 -10.70
C SER A 243 0.98 18.79 -11.65
N GLU A 244 -0.36 18.84 -11.68
CA GLU A 244 -1.20 18.12 -12.67
C GLU A 244 -0.91 16.60 -12.72
N TYR A 245 -0.49 16.01 -11.60
CA TYR A 245 -0.06 14.61 -11.54
C TYR A 245 -1.16 13.62 -11.96
N LEU A 246 -2.43 13.96 -11.72
CA LEU A 246 -3.60 13.16 -12.13
C LEU A 246 -3.80 13.12 -13.66
N GLU A 247 -3.31 14.12 -14.39
CA GLU A 247 -3.42 14.20 -15.84
C GLU A 247 -2.27 13.46 -16.55
N LYS A 248 -1.23 13.08 -15.79
CA LYS A 248 -0.08 12.32 -16.29
C LYS A 248 -0.38 10.83 -16.27
N ARG A 249 0.21 10.07 -17.20
CA ARG A 249 0.03 8.60 -17.24
C ARG A 249 0.48 7.90 -15.95
N TYR A 250 1.55 8.38 -15.33
CA TYR A 250 2.16 7.73 -14.16
C TYR A 250 1.91 8.55 -12.91
N ILE A 251 1.39 7.90 -11.87
CA ILE A 251 1.25 8.47 -10.53
C ILE A 251 2.35 7.88 -9.65
N TYR A 252 3.19 8.75 -9.11
CA TYR A 252 4.24 8.39 -8.17
C TYR A 252 3.69 8.47 -6.75
N MET A 253 4.03 7.51 -5.90
CA MET A 253 3.55 7.44 -4.52
C MET A 253 4.62 6.87 -3.60
N ARG A 254 4.45 7.08 -2.29
CA ARG A 254 5.16 6.36 -1.25
C ARG A 254 4.15 5.61 -0.39
N TRP A 255 4.38 4.32 -0.14
CA TRP A 255 3.52 3.49 0.72
C TRP A 255 4.23 3.11 2.01
N LYS A 256 3.57 3.32 3.14
CA LYS A 256 4.07 2.98 4.47
C LYS A 256 3.15 2.00 5.16
N GLU A 257 3.68 0.81 5.45
CA GLU A 257 3.02 -0.17 6.33
C GLU A 257 3.04 0.35 7.77
N ARG A 258 1.92 0.19 8.47
CA ARG A 258 1.69 0.74 9.82
C ARG A 258 1.69 -0.33 10.89
N PHE A 259 0.84 -1.33 10.74
CA PHE A 259 0.63 -2.38 11.75
C PHE A 259 0.11 -3.68 11.12
N LEU A 260 0.26 -4.78 11.84
CA LEU A 260 -0.22 -6.10 11.45
C LEU A 260 -1.74 -6.24 11.61
N VAL A 261 -2.35 -7.08 10.77
CA VAL A 261 -3.77 -7.42 10.83
C VAL A 261 -3.88 -8.96 10.93
N PRO A 262 -4.68 -9.50 11.87
CA PRO A 262 -5.63 -8.80 12.75
C PRO A 262 -5.01 -8.18 14.01
N ASP A 263 -3.78 -8.54 14.37
CA ASP A 263 -3.18 -8.22 15.66
C ASP A 263 -2.32 -6.95 15.58
N ALA A 264 -2.94 -5.78 15.66
CA ALA A 264 -2.26 -4.48 15.54
C ALA A 264 -1.30 -4.16 16.70
N GLU A 265 -1.36 -4.90 17.81
CA GLU A 265 -0.46 -4.75 18.96
C GLU A 265 0.87 -5.48 18.79
N LEU A 266 1.01 -6.32 17.75
CA LEU A 266 2.26 -6.99 17.45
C LEU A 266 3.16 -6.06 16.63
N ASP A 267 4.25 -5.60 17.25
CA ASP A 267 5.21 -4.68 16.62
C ASP A 267 6.30 -5.40 15.81
N SER A 268 6.39 -6.73 15.88
CA SER A 268 7.47 -7.48 15.22
C SER A 268 7.01 -8.82 14.69
N VAL A 269 7.59 -9.21 13.55
CA VAL A 269 7.46 -10.56 12.98
C VAL A 269 8.82 -11.22 13.03
N GLU A 270 8.89 -12.45 13.52
CA GLU A 270 10.15 -13.18 13.55
C GLU A 270 10.68 -13.41 12.13
N GLY A 271 11.83 -12.80 11.82
CA GLY A 271 12.47 -12.91 10.51
C GLY A 271 11.93 -11.96 9.43
N ALA A 272 11.08 -10.99 9.77
CA ALA A 272 10.59 -9.96 8.86
C ALA A 272 10.42 -8.60 9.56
N SER A 273 10.51 -7.51 8.80
CA SER A 273 10.24 -6.15 9.28
C SER A 273 9.46 -5.36 8.23
N TYR A 274 8.57 -4.48 8.68
CA TYR A 274 7.79 -3.54 7.88
C TYR A 274 8.11 -2.07 8.27
N GLU A 275 9.28 -1.85 8.88
CA GLU A 275 9.73 -0.51 9.33
C GLU A 275 10.10 0.43 8.17
N GLY A 276 10.37 -0.11 6.98
CA GLY A 276 10.64 0.67 5.79
C GLY A 276 9.39 1.24 5.12
N PHE A 277 9.55 1.66 3.88
CA PHE A 277 8.47 2.12 3.01
C PHE A 277 8.76 1.75 1.55
N TYR A 278 7.77 1.89 0.68
CA TYR A 278 7.91 1.61 -0.76
C TYR A 278 7.86 2.90 -1.55
N TYR A 279 8.80 3.05 -2.49
CA TYR A 279 8.63 3.94 -3.63
C TYR A 279 7.73 3.22 -4.64
N ILE A 280 6.71 3.89 -5.14
CA ILE A 280 5.68 3.28 -5.99
C ILE A 280 5.46 4.13 -7.25
N VAL A 281 5.28 3.46 -8.38
CA VAL A 281 4.76 4.02 -9.62
C VAL A 281 3.52 3.23 -10.05
N HIS A 282 2.43 3.94 -10.25
CA HIS A 282 1.20 3.39 -10.81
C HIS A 282 1.00 3.88 -12.25
N ASP A 283 0.79 2.96 -13.19
CA ASP A 283 0.40 3.27 -14.56
C ASP A 283 -1.13 3.36 -14.66
N GLN A 284 -1.66 4.56 -14.88
CA GLN A 284 -3.09 4.79 -14.99
C GLN A 284 -3.74 4.09 -16.21
N LEU A 285 -2.94 3.74 -17.23
CA LEU A 285 -3.44 3.11 -18.46
C LEU A 285 -3.59 1.60 -18.31
N THR A 286 -2.55 0.91 -17.81
CA THR A 286 -2.55 -0.56 -17.65
C THR A 286 -3.07 -1.00 -16.29
N GLY A 287 -3.03 -0.10 -15.31
CA GLY A 287 -3.31 -0.39 -13.92
C GLY A 287 -2.12 -0.99 -13.18
N GLU A 288 -0.98 -1.24 -13.82
CA GLU A 288 0.16 -1.88 -13.16
C GLU A 288 0.75 -1.01 -12.05
N VAL A 289 1.30 -1.66 -11.03
CA VAL A 289 2.02 -1.01 -9.93
C VAL A 289 3.41 -1.61 -9.85
N LEU A 290 4.42 -0.76 -9.94
CA LEU A 290 5.81 -1.11 -9.73
C LEU A 290 6.31 -0.41 -8.49
N GLY A 291 7.18 -1.06 -7.73
CA GLY A 291 7.75 -0.46 -6.54
C GLY A 291 9.10 -0.99 -6.13
N PHE A 292 9.73 -0.25 -5.24
CA PHE A 292 10.96 -0.65 -4.55
C PHE A 292 10.83 -0.40 -3.06
N TYR A 293 11.04 -1.45 -2.27
CA TYR A 293 11.12 -1.32 -0.81
C TYR A 293 12.44 -0.68 -0.40
N TYR A 294 12.37 0.19 0.59
CA TYR A 294 13.51 0.84 1.20
C TYR A 294 13.43 0.78 2.74
N HIS A 295 14.53 0.31 3.32
CA HIS A 295 14.87 0.44 4.73
C HIS A 295 16.41 0.49 4.82
N GLU A 296 16.96 1.16 5.82
CA GLU A 296 18.42 1.37 5.91
C GLU A 296 19.22 0.06 6.03
N ASP A 297 18.68 -0.90 6.77
CA ASP A 297 19.32 -2.20 7.03
C ASP A 297 18.85 -3.32 6.09
N ALA A 298 17.95 -3.03 5.15
CA ALA A 298 17.41 -4.05 4.25
C ALA A 298 18.26 -4.21 2.97
N GLU A 299 18.08 -5.36 2.32
CA GLU A 299 18.58 -5.55 0.95
C GLU A 299 18.00 -4.45 0.05
N ARG A 300 18.87 -3.78 -0.72
CA ARG A 300 18.48 -2.68 -1.61
C ARG A 300 17.65 -3.19 -2.78
N PHE A 301 16.72 -2.34 -3.23
CA PHE A 301 15.94 -2.54 -4.46
C PHE A 301 15.13 -3.83 -4.50
N GLN A 302 14.56 -4.24 -3.35
CA GLN A 302 13.56 -5.31 -3.37
C GLN A 302 12.38 -4.83 -4.20
N ARG A 303 12.10 -5.53 -5.30
CA ARG A 303 11.17 -5.08 -6.32
C ARG A 303 9.77 -5.59 -6.04
N LEU A 304 8.80 -4.71 -6.11
CA LEU A 304 7.38 -5.01 -6.03
C LEU A 304 6.76 -4.88 -7.43
N GLU A 305 6.08 -5.91 -7.88
CA GLU A 305 5.36 -5.92 -9.16
C GLU A 305 3.94 -6.39 -8.91
N LEU A 306 2.95 -5.54 -9.19
CA LEU A 306 1.54 -5.89 -9.02
C LEU A 306 0.74 -5.58 -10.28
N THR A 307 -0.21 -6.45 -10.57
CA THR A 307 -1.15 -6.33 -11.68
C THR A 307 -2.58 -6.26 -11.14
N PRO A 308 -3.47 -5.48 -11.78
CA PRO A 308 -4.85 -5.37 -11.32
C PRO A 308 -5.57 -6.71 -11.51
N VAL A 309 -6.24 -7.17 -10.46
CA VAL A 309 -7.11 -8.34 -10.54
C VAL A 309 -8.37 -7.96 -11.32
N LYS A 310 -8.79 -8.84 -12.24
CA LYS A 310 -10.04 -8.66 -12.99
C LYS A 310 -11.23 -8.87 -12.06
N ASP A 311 -12.04 -7.83 -11.90
CA ASP A 311 -13.29 -7.94 -11.16
C ASP A 311 -14.31 -8.73 -11.99
N MET A 312 -14.71 -9.89 -11.49
CA MET A 312 -15.72 -10.74 -12.14
C MET A 312 -17.15 -10.32 -11.80
N SER A 313 -17.31 -9.40 -10.84
CA SER A 313 -18.61 -8.85 -10.40
C SER A 313 -18.76 -7.40 -10.88
N GLY A 314 -19.73 -7.15 -11.79
CA GLY A 314 -19.98 -5.81 -12.37
C GLY A 314 -20.73 -4.82 -11.46
N GLY A 315 -20.91 -5.12 -10.16
CA GLY A 315 -21.61 -4.27 -9.22
C GLY A 315 -20.70 -3.19 -8.62
N SER A 316 -21.17 -1.95 -8.56
CA SER A 316 -20.53 -0.87 -7.79
C SER A 316 -21.29 -0.64 -6.49
N CYS A 317 -20.59 -0.63 -5.35
CA CYS A 317 -21.11 -0.08 -4.10
C CYS A 317 -20.00 0.74 -3.42
N GLY A 318 -20.40 1.86 -2.82
CA GLY A 318 -19.51 2.79 -2.12
C GLY A 318 -19.99 3.05 -0.70
N PHE A 319 -19.16 3.76 0.05
CA PHE A 319 -19.45 4.25 1.40
C PHE A 319 -18.92 5.69 1.50
N GLU A 320 -19.43 6.46 2.46
CA GLU A 320 -18.97 7.81 2.78
C GLU A 320 -18.81 7.90 4.30
N PHE A 321 -17.75 8.57 4.75
CA PHE A 321 -17.59 8.89 6.17
C PHE A 321 -18.46 10.11 6.51
N ASN A 322 -19.18 10.04 7.63
CA ASN A 322 -19.97 11.16 8.15
C ASN A 322 -19.09 12.19 8.84
#